data_AF-A0A971J3I1-F1
#
_entry.id   AF-A0A971J3I1-F1
#
_cell.length_a   1.000
_cell.length_b   1.000
_cell.length_c   1.000
_cell.angle_alpha   90.00
_cell.angle_beta   90.00
_cell.angle_gamma   90.00
#
_symmetry.space_group_name_H-M   'P 1'
#
loop_
_entity.id
_entity.type
_entity.pdbx_description
1 polymer ?
#
loop_
_entity_poly.entity_id
_entity_poly.type
_entity_poly.pdbx_seq_one_letter_code
_entity_poly.pdbx_strand_id
1 'polypeptide(L)' 'MKIYHVCEICQQVFDTTEVDGYDEGSTEMRGMCEECSLEMGFAEMPLRSQKFFYN' A
#
# COMPACT_ATOMS: atom_id res chain seq x y z
N MET A 1 -2.49 -8.46 -12.98
CA MET A 1 -1.30 -8.03 -12.20
C MET A 1 -1.65 -7.99 -10.73
N LYS A 2 -0.76 -8.42 -9.84
CA LYS A 2 -0.99 -8.38 -8.38
C LYS A 2 -0.18 -7.26 -7.74
N ILE A 3 -0.85 -6.39 -7.00
CA ILE A 3 -0.22 -5.31 -6.24
C ILE A 3 -0.19 -5.75 -4.77
N TYR A 4 1.00 -5.92 -4.21
CA TYR A 4 1.18 -6.22 -2.79
C TYR A 4 1.50 -4.94 -2.03
N HIS A 5 0.65 -4.57 -1.08
CA HIS A 5 0.89 -3.44 -0.19
C HIS A 5 1.65 -3.92 1.05
N VAL A 6 2.92 -3.54 1.15
CA VAL A 6 3.85 -3.94 2.21
C VAL A 6 4.09 -2.78 3.15
N CYS A 7 3.99 -3.02 4.46
CA CYS A 7 4.29 -2.01 5.45
C CYS A 7 5.80 -1.76 5.55
N GLU A 8 6.24 -0.51 5.51
CA GLU A 8 7.66 -0.15 5.66
C GLU A 8 8.19 -0.33 7.09
N ILE A 9 7.31 -0.46 8.07
CA ILE A 9 7.67 -0.54 9.49
C ILE A 9 7.77 -2.01 9.94
N CYS A 10 6.70 -2.78 9.79
CA CYS A 10 6.68 -4.19 10.20
C CYS A 10 7.04 -5.16 9.07
N GLN A 11 7.24 -4.68 7.83
CA GLN A 11 7.57 -5.49 6.65
C GLN A 11 6.53 -6.58 6.32
N GLN A 12 5.29 -6.38 6.75
CA GLN A 12 4.18 -7.31 6.49
C GLN A 12 3.30 -6.81 5.34
N VAL A 13 2.76 -7.75 4.56
CA VAL A 13 1.74 -7.47 3.55
C VAL A 13 0.42 -7.23 4.26
N PHE A 14 -0.16 -6.03 4.09
CA PHE A 14 -1.42 -5.65 4.73
C PHE A 14 -2.59 -5.53 3.74
N ASP A 15 -2.31 -5.36 2.44
CA ASP A 15 -3.32 -5.35 1.40
C ASP A 15 -2.79 -5.99 0.13
N THR A 16 -3.68 -6.61 -0.66
CA THR A 16 -3.34 -7.16 -1.97
C THR A 16 -4.44 -6.83 -2.95
N THR A 17 -4.10 -6.04 -3.97
CA THR A 17 -5.03 -5.66 -5.03
C THR A 17 -4.73 -6.47 -6.28
N GLU A 18 -5.69 -7.29 -6.70
CA GLU A 18 -5.62 -8.03 -7.95
C GLU A 18 -6.31 -7.23 -9.05
N VAL A 19 -5.55 -6.88 -10.09
CA VAL A 19 -6.09 -6.19 -11.27
C VAL A 19 -6.21 -7.20 -12.41
N ASP A 20 -7.45 -7.55 -12.71
CA ASP A 20 -7.85 -8.44 -13.80
C ASP A 20 -7.60 -7.75 -15.15
N GLY A 21 -6.94 -8.44 -16.10
CA GLY A 21 -6.66 -7.92 -17.45
C GLY A 21 -5.19 -7.56 -17.77
N TYR A 22 -4.25 -7.72 -16.83
CA TYR A 22 -2.81 -7.66 -17.10
C TYR A 22 -2.17 -8.99 -16.72
N ASP A 23 -1.85 -9.83 -17.71
CA ASP A 23 -1.56 -11.25 -17.52
C ASP A 23 -0.18 -11.56 -16.91
N GLU A 24 0.77 -10.62 -16.87
CA GLU A 24 2.13 -10.92 -16.41
C GLU A 24 2.71 -9.75 -15.60
N GLY A 25 2.62 -9.83 -14.27
CA GLY A 25 3.28 -8.86 -13.39
C GLY A 25 2.81 -8.88 -11.94
N SER A 26 3.78 -8.87 -11.02
CA SER A 26 3.58 -8.55 -9.60
C SER A 26 4.33 -7.26 -9.27
N THR A 27 3.63 -6.32 -8.63
CA THR A 27 4.18 -5.05 -8.15
C THR A 27 4.08 -5.02 -6.64
N GLU A 28 5.14 -4.56 -5.99
CA GLU A 28 5.13 -4.29 -4.55
C GLU A 28 5.02 -2.77 -4.34
N MET A 29 4.01 -2.35 -3.59
CA MET A 29 3.84 -0.98 -3.13
C MET A 29 4.15 -0.92 -1.64
N ARG A 30 5.02 0.02 -1.27
CA ARG A 30 5.36 0.29 0.11
C ARG A 30 4.40 1.32 0.71
N GLY A 31 3.94 1.06 1.92
CA GLY A 31 3.02 1.92 2.65
C GLY A 31 3.10 1.69 4.16
N MET A 32 2.08 2.13 4.88
CA MET A 32 1.97 1.94 6.33
C MET A 32 0.69 1.17 6.62
N CYS A 33 0.79 0.05 7.34
CA CYS A 33 -0.40 -0.70 7.76
C CYS A 33 -1.15 0.09 8.83
N GLU A 34 -2.42 -0.24 9.04
CA GLU A 34 -3.26 0.41 10.05
C GLU A 34 -2.65 0.31 11.45
N GLU A 35 -2.11 -0.85 11.82
CA GLU A 35 -1.50 -1.09 13.13
C GLU A 35 -0.32 -0.14 13.40
N CYS A 36 0.67 -0.11 12.49
CA CYS A 36 1.80 0.81 12.65
C CYS A 36 1.38 2.28 12.51
N SER A 37 0.33 2.57 11.74
CA SER A 37 -0.24 3.93 11.66
C SER A 37 -0.88 4.37 12.97
N LEU A 38 -1.55 3.45 13.66
CA LEU A 38 -2.18 3.68 14.95
C LEU A 38 -1.13 3.84 16.06
N GLU A 39 -0.13 2.95 16.10
CA GLU A 39 0.96 3.00 17.08
C GLU A 39 1.81 4.26 16.96
N MET A 40 2.04 4.73 15.74
CA MET A 40 2.79 5.96 15.49
C MET A 40 1.94 7.24 15.62
N GLY A 41 0.64 7.13 15.91
CA GLY A 41 -0.26 8.26 16.07
C GLY A 41 -0.64 8.96 14.75
N PHE A 42 -0.48 8.29 13.60
CA PHE A 42 -0.90 8.79 12.29
C PHE A 42 -2.38 8.56 11.97
N ALA A 43 -3.10 7.81 12.82
CA ALA A 43 -4.52 7.46 12.64
C ALA A 43 -5.50 8.65 12.58
N GLU A 44 -5.02 9.89 12.74
CA GLU A 44 -5.83 11.12 12.59
C GLU A 44 -5.72 11.77 11.21
N MET A 45 -4.94 11.22 10.26
CA MET A 45 -4.87 11.77 8.91
C MET A 45 -5.18 10.70 7.88
N PRO A 46 -6.26 10.84 7.07
CA PRO A 46 -6.50 9.94 5.97
C PRO A 46 -5.29 10.03 5.05
N LEU A 47 -4.54 8.93 4.99
CA LEU A 47 -3.38 8.74 4.14
C LEU A 47 -3.74 9.25 2.75
N ARG A 48 -3.26 10.46 2.49
CA ARG A 48 -3.45 11.22 1.27
C ARG A 48 -3.05 10.29 0.15
N SER A 49 -4.05 9.75 -0.55
CA SER A 49 -3.87 8.93 -1.73
C SER A 49 -2.86 9.66 -2.61
N GLN A 50 -1.62 9.17 -2.66
CA GLN A 50 -0.61 9.68 -3.57
C GLN A 50 -1.08 9.30 -4.96
N LYS A 51 -1.94 10.15 -5.53
CA LYS A 51 -2.22 10.20 -6.95
C LYS A 51 -0.93 10.68 -7.59
N PHE A 52 -0.11 9.74 -8.01
CA PHE A 52 0.98 10.02 -8.94
C PHE A 52 0.33 10.45 -10.26
N PHE A 53 0.32 11.76 -10.52
CA PHE A 53 0.04 12.27 -11.86
C PHE A 53 1.37 12.21 -12.62
N TYR A 54 1.50 11.29 -13.58
CA TYR A 54 2.55 11.38 -14.59
C TYR A 54 2.13 12.45 -15.61
N ASN A 55 2.99 13.45 -15.81
CA ASN A 55 2.84 14.53 -16.78
C ASN A 55 3.49 14.15 -18.11
#